data_AF-A0A0P7WIU9-F1
#
_entry.id   AF-A0A0P7WIU9-F1
#
_cell.length_a   1.000
_cell.length_b   1.000
_cell.length_c   1.000
_cell.angle_alpha   90.00
_cell.angle_beta   90.00
_cell.angle_gamma   90.00
#
_symmetry.space_group_name_H-M   'P 1'
#
loop_
_entity.id
_entity.type
_entity.pdbx_description
1 polymer ?
#
loop_
_entity_poly.entity_id
_entity_poly.type
_entity_poly.pdbx_seq_one_letter_code
_entity_poly.pdbx_strand_id
1 'polypeptide(L)'
;MRRTIVQPASLAGEPLGELKSWLGITRPADDTMLVALLEASHALCEAFTGRVPLAQLVEEELPFLGGAHDLAVEPVRALVSVEEIADDATRLPLAGEDYDFAIAAGGRARISFSSRGDGRTLAVRVEAGIAADWASLPPPLRQGIIRLAAHHFRERDRPAEARSAQAGVAAPASVTALWLPWRVRKLA
;
A
#
# COMPACT_ATOMS: atom_id res chain seq x y z
N MET A 1 10.32 13.06 5.68
CA MET A 1 9.13 12.27 6.02
C MET A 1 9.47 10.81 5.79
N ARG A 2 9.32 9.96 6.81
CA ARG A 2 9.55 8.51 6.71
C ARG A 2 8.21 7.81 6.81
N ARG A 3 7.90 6.95 5.84
CA ARG A 3 6.69 6.13 5.83
C ARG A 3 7.03 4.69 6.21
N THR A 4 6.26 4.12 7.13
CA THR A 4 6.37 2.72 7.54
C THR A 4 4.99 2.06 7.50
N ILE A 5 4.89 0.88 6.88
CA ILE A 5 3.68 0.07 6.95
C ILE A 5 3.70 -0.67 8.29
N VAL A 6 2.77 -0.34 9.18
CA VAL A 6 2.63 -0.95 10.51
C VAL A 6 1.85 -2.26 10.41
N GLN A 7 0.78 -2.26 9.61
CA GLN A 7 0.00 -3.45 9.30
C GLN A 7 -0.20 -3.54 7.78
N PRO A 8 0.38 -4.57 7.12
CA PRO A 8 0.18 -4.77 5.70
C PRO A 8 -1.23 -5.29 5.43
N ALA A 9 -1.62 -5.24 4.15
CA ALA A 9 -2.93 -5.71 3.72
C ALA A 9 -2.97 -7.25 3.79
N SER A 10 -4.06 -7.81 4.29
CA SER A 10 -4.20 -9.27 4.42
C SER A 10 -4.50 -9.91 3.07
N LEU A 11 -3.58 -10.76 2.57
CA LEU A 11 -3.71 -11.46 1.29
C LEU A 11 -3.93 -12.97 1.40
N ALA A 12 -3.93 -13.51 2.62
CA ALA A 12 -4.07 -14.94 2.90
C ALA A 12 -5.51 -15.46 2.87
N GLY A 13 -6.51 -14.59 2.76
CA GLY A 13 -7.94 -14.95 2.76
C GLY A 13 -8.53 -15.04 1.35
N GLU A 14 -9.55 -14.23 1.07
CA GLU A 14 -10.21 -14.13 -0.23
C GLU A 14 -9.24 -14.00 -1.43
N PRO A 15 -8.16 -13.21 -1.37
CA PRO A 15 -7.22 -13.06 -2.51
C PRO A 15 -6.51 -14.37 -2.86
N LEU A 16 -6.10 -15.14 -1.84
CA LEU A 16 -5.51 -16.47 -2.04
C LEU A 16 -6.52 -17.43 -2.67
N GLY A 17 -7.77 -17.42 -2.19
CA GLY A 17 -8.85 -18.23 -2.76
C GLY A 17 -9.09 -17.92 -4.24
N GLU A 18 -9.13 -16.63 -4.60
CA GLU A 18 -9.29 -16.19 -6.00
C GLU A 18 -8.10 -16.62 -6.87
N LEU A 19 -6.86 -16.46 -6.39
CA LEU A 19 -5.67 -16.88 -7.13
C LEU A 19 -5.64 -18.40 -7.35
N LYS A 20 -5.99 -19.18 -6.31
CA LYS A 20 -6.10 -20.64 -6.40
C LYS A 20 -7.14 -21.06 -7.42
N SER A 21 -8.32 -20.43 -7.40
CA SER A 21 -9.37 -20.66 -8.39
C SER A 21 -8.89 -20.33 -9.81
N TRP A 22 -8.15 -19.24 -9.99
CA TRP A 22 -7.63 -18.83 -11.28
C TRP A 22 -6.57 -19.80 -11.83
N LEU A 23 -5.71 -20.34 -10.95
CA LEU A 23 -4.65 -21.29 -11.31
C LEU A 23 -5.14 -22.75 -11.40
N GLY A 24 -6.36 -23.05 -10.95
CA GLY A 24 -6.87 -24.41 -10.84
C GLY A 24 -6.19 -25.23 -9.73
N ILE A 25 -5.67 -24.57 -8.69
CA ILE A 25 -4.97 -25.21 -7.57
C ILE A 25 -5.95 -25.42 -6.42
N THR A 26 -6.13 -26.67 -5.99
CA THR A 26 -7.02 -27.03 -4.88
C THR A 26 -6.27 -27.37 -3.58
N ARG A 27 -5.03 -27.83 -3.70
CA ARG A 27 -4.20 -28.27 -2.56
C ARG A 27 -3.66 -27.09 -1.73
N PRO A 28 -3.44 -27.27 -0.42
CA PRO A 28 -2.90 -26.21 0.45
C PRO A 28 -1.37 -26.10 0.41
N ALA A 29 -0.67 -27.05 -0.20
CA ALA A 29 0.80 -27.11 -0.18
C ALA A 29 1.49 -25.89 -0.81
N ASP A 30 0.81 -25.20 -1.73
CA ASP A 30 1.35 -24.02 -2.41
C ASP A 30 0.95 -22.70 -1.72
N ASP A 31 0.11 -22.73 -0.67
CA ASP A 31 -0.56 -21.55 -0.12
C ASP A 31 0.42 -20.47 0.35
N THR A 32 1.41 -20.84 1.17
CA THR A 32 2.43 -19.90 1.68
C THR A 32 3.14 -19.14 0.55
N MET A 33 3.49 -19.85 -0.52
CA MET A 33 4.18 -19.23 -1.64
C MET A 33 3.21 -18.43 -2.51
N LEU A 34 1.98 -18.88 -2.72
CA LEU A 34 0.96 -18.10 -3.45
C LEU A 34 0.66 -16.78 -2.74
N VAL A 35 0.62 -16.77 -1.40
CA VAL A 35 0.51 -15.53 -0.60
C VAL A 35 1.72 -14.63 -0.85
N ALA A 36 2.94 -15.16 -0.81
CA ALA A 36 4.14 -14.34 -1.08
C ALA A 36 4.13 -13.72 -2.50
N LEU A 37 3.61 -14.44 -3.50
CA LEU A 37 3.45 -13.90 -4.85
C LEU A 37 2.37 -12.82 -4.94
N LEU A 38 1.29 -12.95 -4.17
CA LEU A 38 0.26 -11.92 -4.04
C LEU A 38 0.83 -10.66 -3.37
N GLU A 39 1.58 -10.81 -2.28
CA GLU A 39 2.24 -9.69 -1.58
C GLU A 39 3.20 -8.93 -2.51
N ALA A 40 4.03 -9.66 -3.25
CA ALA A 40 4.93 -9.07 -4.24
C ALA A 40 4.15 -8.33 -5.34
N SER A 41 3.07 -8.93 -5.84
CA SER A 41 2.24 -8.34 -6.90
C SER A 41 1.46 -7.11 -6.42
N HIS A 42 1.00 -7.12 -5.17
CA HIS A 42 0.37 -5.98 -4.51
C HIS A 42 1.37 -4.83 -4.33
N ALA A 43 2.58 -5.12 -3.86
CA ALA A 43 3.64 -4.12 -3.72
C ALA A 43 4.02 -3.49 -5.07
N LEU A 44 4.09 -4.28 -6.14
CA LEU A 44 4.32 -3.77 -7.50
C LEU A 44 3.15 -2.93 -8.01
N CYS A 45 1.91 -3.30 -7.70
CA CYS A 45 0.73 -2.50 -8.02
C CYS A 45 0.79 -1.13 -7.33
N GLU A 46 1.14 -1.10 -6.05
CA GLU A 46 1.29 0.14 -5.28
C GLU A 46 2.40 1.02 -5.86
N ALA A 47 3.58 0.45 -6.14
CA ALA A 47 4.70 1.17 -6.73
C ALA A 47 4.36 1.72 -8.13
N PHE A 48 3.64 0.96 -8.95
CA PHE A 48 3.27 1.37 -10.31
C PHE A 48 2.21 2.48 -10.31
N THR A 49 1.19 2.35 -9.47
CA THR A 49 0.07 3.30 -9.43
C THR A 49 0.37 4.55 -8.59
N GLY A 50 1.34 4.46 -7.67
CA GLY A 50 1.62 5.50 -6.68
C GLY A 50 0.51 5.66 -5.64
N ARG A 51 -0.34 4.64 -5.47
CA ARG A 51 -1.48 4.61 -4.55
C ARG A 51 -1.53 3.29 -3.81
N VAL A 52 -2.00 3.32 -2.56
CA VAL A 52 -2.26 2.11 -1.77
C VAL A 52 -3.56 1.47 -2.25
N PRO A 53 -3.56 0.26 -2.85
CA PRO A 53 -4.77 -0.30 -3.43
C PRO A 53 -5.70 -0.90 -2.36
N LEU A 54 -5.18 -1.70 -1.43
CA LEU A 54 -5.94 -2.33 -0.35
C LEU A 54 -5.56 -1.70 1.00
N ALA A 55 -6.50 -1.61 1.93
CA ALA A 55 -6.31 -0.96 3.22
C ALA A 55 -5.11 -1.52 4.00
N GLN A 56 -4.30 -0.59 4.51
CA GLN A 56 -3.12 -0.83 5.32
C GLN A 56 -3.06 0.21 6.44
N LEU A 57 -2.52 -0.20 7.59
CA LEU A 57 -2.15 0.76 8.64
C LEU A 57 -0.75 1.29 8.34
N VAL A 58 -0.67 2.60 8.11
CA VAL A 58 0.57 3.29 7.75
C VAL A 58 0.89 4.32 8.81
N GLU A 59 2.15 4.36 9.22
CA GLU A 59 2.72 5.41 10.07
C GLU A 59 3.59 6.33 9.22
N GLU A 60 3.35 7.63 9.32
CA GLU A 60 4.21 8.66 8.73
C GLU A 60 4.84 9.53 9.81
N GLU A 61 6.17 9.60 9.77
CA GLU A 61 6.96 10.46 10.63
C GLU A 61 7.14 11.83 9.98
N LEU A 62 6.63 12.86 10.64
CA LEU A 62 6.65 14.25 10.22
C LEU A 62 7.40 15.10 11.25
N PRO A 63 8.12 16.16 10.82
CA PRO A 63 8.67 17.12 11.78
C PRO A 63 7.52 17.91 12.44
N PHE A 64 7.57 18.11 13.76
CA PHE A 64 6.57 18.89 14.50
C PHE A 64 6.80 20.40 14.29
N LEU A 65 6.57 20.86 13.07
CA LEU A 65 6.61 22.28 12.71
C LEU A 65 5.18 22.81 12.62
N GLY A 66 4.95 24.03 13.11
CA GLY A 66 3.66 24.69 12.96
C GLY A 66 3.27 24.85 11.48
N GLY A 67 1.98 24.92 11.22
CA GLY A 67 1.43 24.99 9.86
C GLY A 67 0.94 23.63 9.34
N ALA A 68 0.68 23.58 8.03
CA ALA A 68 0.04 22.44 7.38
C ALA A 68 1.05 21.54 6.65
N HIS A 69 0.84 20.23 6.77
CA HIS A 69 1.67 19.18 6.19
C HIS A 69 0.78 18.19 5.43
N ASP A 70 1.15 17.91 4.18
CA ASP A 70 0.51 16.85 3.38
C ASP A 70 1.12 15.50 3.76
N LEU A 71 0.28 14.48 3.95
CA LEU A 71 0.75 13.10 4.08
C LEU A 71 1.20 12.57 2.71
N ALA A 72 2.25 11.76 2.69
CA ALA A 72 2.82 11.19 1.47
C ALA A 72 1.99 10.01 0.95
N VAL A 73 1.38 9.24 1.86
CA VAL A 73 0.50 8.10 1.59
C VAL A 73 -0.85 8.59 1.07
N GLU A 74 -1.29 8.00 -0.04
CA GLU A 74 -2.59 8.29 -0.65
C GLU A 74 -3.20 7.00 -1.24
N PRO A 75 -4.53 6.81 -1.19
CA PRO A 75 -5.51 7.63 -0.48
C PRO A 75 -5.62 7.25 1.02
N VAL A 76 -5.76 8.25 1.88
CA VAL A 76 -6.09 8.08 3.29
C VAL A 76 -7.61 7.96 3.47
N ARG A 77 -8.03 7.02 4.31
CA ARG A 77 -9.43 6.75 4.65
C ARG A 77 -9.80 7.30 6.02
N ALA A 78 -8.89 7.15 6.99
CA ALA A 78 -9.12 7.56 8.37
C ALA A 78 -7.81 7.91 9.08
N LEU A 79 -7.87 8.86 10.01
CA LEU A 79 -6.84 9.07 11.02
C LEU A 79 -7.02 8.04 12.13
N VAL A 80 -5.93 7.41 12.55
CA VAL A 80 -5.92 6.42 13.64
C VAL A 80 -5.34 7.04 14.91
N SER A 81 -4.17 7.67 14.81
CA SER A 81 -3.55 8.34 15.96
C SER A 81 -2.54 9.39 15.52
N VAL A 82 -2.30 10.38 16.39
CA VAL A 82 -1.18 11.30 16.29
C VAL A 82 -0.41 11.20 17.60
N GLU A 83 0.86 10.79 17.50
CA GLU A 83 1.74 10.63 18.65
C GLU A 83 2.96 11.53 18.47
N GLU A 84 3.40 12.18 19.53
CA GLU A 84 4.68 12.85 19.60
C GLU A 84 5.75 11.87 20.06
N ILE A 85 6.87 11.84 19.34
CA ILE A 85 8.07 11.07 19.69
C ILE A 85 9.01 12.01 20.46
N ALA A 86 9.18 11.74 21.75
CA ALA A 86 10.11 12.44 22.62
C ALA A 86 11.57 11.99 22.36
N ASP A 87 12.54 12.73 22.93
CA ASP A 87 13.98 12.50 22.71
C ASP A 87 14.46 11.13 23.23
N ASP A 88 13.75 10.56 24.21
CA ASP A 88 13.96 9.23 24.77
C ASP A 88 13.25 8.10 23.98
N ALA A 89 12.69 8.43 22.81
CA ALA A 89 11.84 7.58 21.97
C ALA A 89 10.50 7.18 22.59
N THR A 90 10.11 7.76 23.74
CA THR A 90 8.76 7.60 24.30
C THR A 90 7.75 8.25 23.36
N ARG A 91 6.60 7.59 23.20
CA ARG A 91 5.49 8.06 22.37
C ARG A 91 4.35 8.55 23.25
N LEU A 92 3.95 9.80 23.07
CA LEU A 92 2.87 10.43 23.82
C LEU A 92 1.75 10.85 22.87
N PRO A 93 0.48 10.53 23.16
CA PRO A 93 -0.62 10.97 22.30
C PRO A 93 -0.71 12.50 22.30
N LEU A 94 -0.81 13.09 21.12
CA LEU A 94 -1.05 14.52 20.97
C LEU A 94 -2.54 14.81 21.17
N ALA A 95 -2.89 15.86 21.90
CA ALA A 95 -4.30 16.18 22.15
C ALA A 95 -4.99 16.58 20.84
N GLY A 96 -6.25 16.17 20.66
CA GLY A 96 -7.01 16.45 19.43
C GLY A 96 -7.27 17.93 19.16
N GLU A 97 -7.04 18.80 20.15
CA GLU A 97 -7.14 20.26 20.02
C GLU A 97 -5.85 20.92 19.52
N ASP A 98 -4.72 20.20 19.55
CA ASP A 98 -3.42 20.69 19.09
C ASP A 98 -3.20 20.52 17.58
N TYR A 99 -4.09 19.78 16.91
CA TYR A 99 -4.04 19.57 15.47
C TYR A 99 -5.42 19.57 14.81
N ASP A 100 -5.44 19.97 13.55
CA ASP A 100 -6.58 19.77 12.65
C ASP A 100 -6.20 18.77 11.56
N PHE A 101 -7.12 17.89 11.21
CA PHE A 101 -6.90 16.83 10.23
C PHE A 101 -8.03 16.79 9.21
N ALA A 102 -7.66 16.91 7.93
CA ALA A 102 -8.62 16.94 6.84
C ALA A 102 -8.24 15.92 5.75
N ILE A 103 -9.25 15.19 5.27
CA ILE A 103 -9.14 14.33 4.09
C ILE A 103 -9.95 14.97 2.96
N ALA A 104 -9.28 15.28 1.85
CA ALA A 104 -9.94 15.77 0.64
C ALA A 104 -10.70 14.64 -0.07
N ALA A 105 -11.65 14.99 -0.95
CA ALA A 105 -12.46 14.03 -1.70
C ALA A 105 -11.65 12.99 -2.54
N GLY A 106 -10.37 13.29 -2.85
CA GLY A 106 -9.45 12.37 -3.52
C GLY A 106 -8.62 11.47 -2.59
N GLY A 107 -8.85 11.52 -1.28
CA GLY A 107 -8.09 10.79 -0.27
C GLY A 107 -6.73 11.42 0.08
N ARG A 108 -6.45 12.64 -0.37
CA ARG A 108 -5.28 13.40 0.11
C ARG A 108 -5.55 13.85 1.53
N ALA A 109 -4.68 13.47 2.46
CA ALA A 109 -4.75 13.92 3.84
C ALA A 109 -3.78 15.07 4.10
N ARG A 110 -4.24 16.02 4.90
CA ARG A 110 -3.46 17.13 5.43
C ARG A 110 -3.67 17.22 6.93
N ILE A 111 -2.57 17.37 7.66
CA ILE A 111 -2.58 17.65 9.10
C ILE A 111 -1.98 19.02 9.33
N SER A 112 -2.60 19.83 10.18
CA SER A 112 -2.07 21.15 10.54
C SER A 112 -1.98 21.33 12.04
N PHE A 113 -0.91 21.99 12.47
CA PHE A 113 -0.63 22.23 13.88
C PHE A 113 -0.66 23.73 14.17
N SER A 114 -1.37 24.10 15.22
CA SER A 114 -1.48 25.48 15.69
C SER A 114 -0.22 25.93 16.43
N SER A 115 0.41 25.01 17.15
CA SER A 115 1.67 25.21 17.87
C SER A 115 2.83 24.56 17.10
N ARG A 116 4.03 25.09 17.33
CA ARG A 116 5.28 24.47 16.87
C ARG A 116 5.84 23.66 18.03
N GLY A 117 6.09 22.37 17.82
CA GLY A 117 6.89 21.59 18.75
C GLY A 117 8.37 21.99 18.68
N ASP A 118 9.12 21.71 19.75
CA ASP A 118 10.54 22.06 19.90
C ASP A 118 11.48 21.23 18.99
N GLY A 119 11.13 21.04 17.71
CA GLY A 119 11.90 20.23 16.76
C GLY A 119 11.68 18.72 16.90
N ARG A 120 10.67 18.29 17.67
CA ARG A 120 10.28 16.90 17.86
C ARG A 120 9.68 16.28 16.59
N THR A 121 9.58 14.96 16.58
CA THR A 121 8.98 14.20 15.46
C THR A 121 7.59 13.72 15.87
N LEU A 122 6.63 13.82 14.95
CA LEU A 122 5.29 13.26 15.12
C LEU A 122 5.18 11.96 14.34
N ALA A 123 4.61 10.93 14.95
CA ALA A 123 4.12 9.73 14.29
C ALA A 123 2.61 9.87 14.03
N VAL A 124 2.23 10.04 12.77
CA VAL A 124 0.85 10.08 12.34
C VAL A 124 0.48 8.71 11.78
N ARG A 125 -0.43 8.00 12.45
CA ARG A 125 -0.96 6.72 11.96
C ARG A 125 -2.28 6.94 11.26
N VAL A 126 -2.39 6.38 10.06
CA VAL A 126 -3.57 6.46 9.21
C VAL A 126 -3.91 5.10 8.61
N GLU A 127 -5.18 4.88 8.36
CA GLU A 127 -5.64 3.82 7.47
C GLU A 127 -5.61 4.35 6.04
N ALA A 128 -4.80 3.75 5.17
CA ALA A 128 -4.67 4.13 3.77
C ALA A 128 -5.05 2.98 2.85
N GLY A 129 -5.81 3.28 1.80
CA GLY A 129 -6.24 2.28 0.82
C GLY A 129 -7.43 2.74 -0.03
N ILE A 130 -7.40 2.43 -1.33
CA ILE A 130 -8.54 2.65 -2.23
C ILE A 130 -9.75 1.84 -1.75
N ALA A 131 -9.53 0.58 -1.38
CA ALA A 131 -10.56 -0.31 -0.86
C ALA A 131 -10.25 -0.80 0.55
N ALA A 132 -11.30 -1.00 1.35
CA ALA A 132 -11.18 -1.52 2.71
C ALA A 132 -10.87 -3.03 2.72
N ASP A 133 -11.39 -3.74 1.72
CA ASP A 133 -11.29 -5.18 1.59
C ASP A 133 -11.15 -5.59 0.12
N TRP A 134 -10.87 -6.87 -0.11
CA TRP A 134 -10.62 -7.40 -1.44
C TRP A 134 -11.87 -7.36 -2.34
N ALA A 135 -13.05 -7.61 -1.78
CA ALA A 135 -14.32 -7.56 -2.49
C ALA A 135 -14.63 -6.17 -3.05
N SER A 136 -14.30 -5.11 -2.29
CA SER A 136 -14.49 -3.70 -2.67
C SER A 136 -13.36 -3.12 -3.53
N LEU A 137 -12.26 -3.86 -3.76
CA LEU A 137 -11.17 -3.42 -4.63
C LEU A 137 -11.65 -3.26 -6.07
N PRO A 138 -11.37 -2.12 -6.75
CA PRO A 138 -11.74 -1.92 -8.13
C PRO A 138 -11.29 -3.08 -9.02
N PRO A 139 -12.19 -3.67 -9.84
CA PRO A 139 -11.91 -4.90 -10.57
C PRO A 139 -10.61 -4.87 -11.41
N PRO A 140 -10.21 -3.76 -12.06
CA PRO A 140 -8.94 -3.71 -12.80
C PRO A 140 -7.70 -3.88 -11.91
N LEU A 141 -7.69 -3.27 -10.72
CA LEU A 141 -6.59 -3.40 -9.75
C LEU A 141 -6.51 -4.83 -9.24
N ARG A 142 -7.66 -5.37 -8.81
CA ARG A 142 -7.81 -6.75 -8.34
C ARG A 142 -7.30 -7.76 -9.37
N GLN A 143 -7.81 -7.65 -10.59
CA GLN A 143 -7.44 -8.56 -11.69
C GLN A 143 -5.98 -8.43 -12.10
N GLY A 144 -5.40 -7.22 -12.04
CA GLY A 144 -3.98 -7.02 -12.34
C GLY A 144 -3.07 -7.70 -11.32
N ILE A 145 -3.41 -7.64 -10.02
CA ILE A 145 -2.68 -8.33 -8.95
C ILE A 145 -2.74 -9.85 -9.15
N ILE A 146 -3.94 -10.41 -9.39
CA ILE A 146 -4.11 -11.86 -9.63
C ILE A 146 -3.31 -12.31 -10.85
N ARG A 147 -3.40 -11.57 -11.96
CA ARG A 147 -2.68 -11.92 -13.20
C ARG A 147 -1.17 -11.86 -13.05
N LEU A 148 -0.65 -10.89 -12.29
CA LEU A 148 0.78 -10.77 -12.04
C LEU A 148 1.30 -11.88 -11.13
N ALA A 149 0.58 -12.19 -10.04
CA ALA A 149 0.95 -13.27 -9.13
C ALA A 149 0.97 -14.62 -9.87
N ALA A 150 -0.05 -14.86 -10.69
CA ALA A 150 -0.12 -16.05 -11.51
C ALA A 150 0.96 -16.11 -12.61
N HIS A 151 1.35 -14.96 -13.18
CA HIS A 151 2.47 -14.88 -14.11
C HIS A 151 3.77 -15.31 -13.43
N HIS A 152 4.07 -14.78 -12.24
CA HIS A 152 5.24 -15.16 -11.46
C HIS A 152 5.25 -16.65 -11.07
N PHE A 153 4.10 -17.21 -10.69
CA PHE A 153 3.96 -18.64 -10.42
C PHE A 153 4.36 -19.50 -11.63
N ARG A 154 3.86 -19.15 -12.82
CA ARG A 154 4.16 -19.89 -14.05
C ARG A 154 5.60 -19.71 -14.53
N GLU A 155 6.19 -18.55 -14.28
CA GLU A 155 7.60 -18.27 -14.61
C GLU A 155 8.55 -19.19 -13.83
N ARG A 156 8.23 -19.46 -12.56
CA ARG A 156 8.98 -20.39 -11.71
C ARG A 156 9.11 -21.78 -12.33
N ASP A 157 8.02 -22.27 -12.94
CA ASP A 157 7.95 -23.62 -13.50
C ASP A 157 8.55 -23.70 -14.93
N ARG A 158 9.01 -22.57 -15.47
CA ARG A 158 9.59 -22.53 -16.82
C ARG A 158 11.00 -23.16 -16.83
N PRO A 159 11.32 -24.02 -17.82
CA PRO A 159 12.69 -24.53 -18.01
C PRO A 159 13.71 -23.39 -18.15
N ALA A 160 14.92 -23.59 -17.60
CA ALA A 160 15.96 -22.55 -17.57
C ALA A 160 16.33 -22.03 -18.98
N GLU A 161 16.31 -22.91 -19.98
CA GLU A 161 16.57 -22.58 -21.39
C GLU A 161 15.54 -21.58 -21.96
N ALA A 162 14.29 -21.63 -21.49
CA ALA A 162 13.22 -20.72 -21.89
C ALA A 162 13.14 -19.44 -21.02
N ARG A 163 13.88 -19.38 -19.89
CA ARG A 163 13.97 -18.17 -19.05
C ARG A 163 14.92 -17.12 -19.64
N SER A 164 15.93 -17.53 -20.40
CA SER A 164 17.00 -16.63 -20.90
C SER A 164 16.57 -15.69 -22.03
N ALA A 165 15.42 -15.91 -22.70
CA ALA A 165 14.95 -15.03 -23.77
C ALA A 165 14.10 -13.84 -23.26
N GLN A 166 13.66 -13.88 -21.99
CA GLN A 166 12.78 -12.89 -21.37
C GLN A 166 13.24 -12.44 -19.98
N ALA A 167 14.45 -12.82 -19.55
CA ALA A 167 15.02 -12.46 -18.25
C ALA A 167 15.21 -10.93 -18.14
N GLY A 168 14.19 -10.25 -17.64
CA GLY A 168 14.13 -8.79 -17.47
C GLY A 168 12.84 -8.13 -17.99
N VAL A 169 11.91 -8.89 -18.58
CA VAL A 169 10.74 -8.27 -19.22
C VAL A 169 9.72 -7.80 -18.18
N ALA A 170 9.44 -6.50 -18.25
CA ALA A 170 8.46 -5.77 -17.47
C ALA A 170 7.14 -6.54 -17.25
N ALA A 171 6.38 -6.15 -16.20
CA ALA A 171 5.06 -6.69 -15.92
C ALA A 171 4.23 -6.88 -17.21
N PRO A 172 3.50 -7.98 -17.39
CA PRO A 172 2.79 -8.27 -18.64
C PRO A 172 2.01 -7.05 -19.13
N ALA A 173 2.06 -6.75 -20.43
CA ALA A 173 1.45 -5.53 -20.97
C ALA A 173 -0.05 -5.38 -20.61
N SER A 174 -0.75 -6.51 -20.48
CA SER A 174 -2.15 -6.55 -20.02
C SER A 174 -2.32 -6.14 -18.56
N VAL A 175 -1.38 -6.48 -17.67
CA VAL A 175 -1.36 -6.01 -16.27
C VAL A 175 -1.11 -4.51 -16.24
N THR A 176 -0.10 -4.05 -16.99
CA THR A 176 0.21 -2.62 -17.11
C THR A 176 -1.00 -1.81 -17.61
N ALA A 177 -1.73 -2.30 -18.61
CA ALA A 177 -2.92 -1.65 -19.14
C ALA A 177 -4.07 -1.55 -18.12
N LEU A 178 -4.23 -2.54 -17.23
CA LEU A 178 -5.24 -2.50 -16.16
C LEU A 178 -4.93 -1.43 -15.11
N TRP A 179 -3.64 -1.23 -14.81
CA TRP A 179 -3.21 -0.30 -13.76
C TRP A 179 -2.99 1.13 -14.25
N LEU A 180 -2.75 1.33 -15.55
CA LEU A 180 -2.43 2.64 -16.12
C LEU A 180 -3.44 3.75 -15.77
N PRO A 181 -4.77 3.52 -15.79
CA PRO A 181 -5.75 4.55 -15.43
C PRO A 181 -5.68 5.02 -13.97
N TRP A 182 -5.07 4.22 -13.09
CA TRP A 182 -4.98 4.49 -11.66
C TRP A 182 -3.70 5.22 -11.27
N ARG A 183 -2.76 5.35 -12.22
CA ARG A 183 -1.43 5.91 -11.98
C ARG A 183 -1.50 7.41 -11.74
N VAL A 184 -1.03 7.83 -10.56
CA VAL A 184 -0.88 9.25 -10.24
C VAL A 184 0.40 9.77 -10.88
N ARG A 185 0.28 10.84 -11.66
CA ARG A 185 1.44 11.63 -12.08
C ARG A 185 1.65 12.74 -11.06
N LYS A 186 2.62 12.56 -10.16
CA LYS A 186 3.12 13.69 -9.35
C LYS A 186 3.97 14.54 -10.28
N LEU A 187 3.50 15.75 -10.61
CA LEU A 187 4.34 16.75 -11.27
C LEU A 187 5.37 17.19 -10.24
N ALA A 188 6.65 17.04 -10.58
CA ALA A 188 7.78 17.50 -9.77
C ALA A 188 7.91 19.02 -9.84
#